data_AF-A0A0R2CYL8-F1
#
_entry.id   AF-A0A0R2CYL8-F1
#
_cell.length_a   1.000
_cell.length_b   1.000
_cell.length_c   1.000
_cell.angle_alpha   90.00
_cell.angle_beta   90.00
_cell.angle_gamma   90.00
#
_symmetry.space_group_name_H-M   'P 1'
#
loop_
_entity.id
_entity.type
_entity.pdbx_description
1 polymer ?
#
loop_
_entity_poly.entity_id
_entity_poly.type
_entity_poly.pdbx_seq_one_letter_code
_entity_poly.pdbx_strand_id
1 'polypeptide(L)'
;MMGEERNLRFHFLAAAAALILGWFLKLTAGEWLWLCLSISFVIINEIWNTVAENIVDLVTDYQYNLLAKKAKDMAAGAVLLSALFALIVALIIFVPKLCNLF
;
A
#
# COMPACT_ATOMS: atom_id res chain seq x y z
N MET A 1 -5.44 12.25 -11.21
CA MET A 1 -6.76 11.71 -11.62
C MET A 1 -6.73 10.32 -12.27
N MET A 2 -6.32 10.06 -13.53
CA MET A 2 -6.40 8.67 -14.08
C MET A 2 -5.36 7.67 -13.54
N GLY A 3 -4.27 8.15 -12.91
CA GLY A 3 -3.23 7.28 -12.33
C GLY A 3 -3.59 6.69 -10.96
N GLU A 4 -4.25 7.49 -10.10
CA GLU A 4 -4.61 7.13 -8.72
C GLU A 4 -5.55 5.92 -8.67
N GLU A 5 -6.54 5.84 -9.56
CA GLU A 5 -7.47 4.70 -9.58
C GLU A 5 -6.76 3.38 -9.87
N ARG A 6 -5.67 3.39 -10.66
CA ARG A 6 -5.01 2.15 -11.09
C ARG A 6 -4.16 1.55 -9.97
N ASN A 7 -3.45 2.39 -9.21
CA ASN A 7 -2.67 1.94 -8.05
C ASN A 7 -3.59 1.45 -6.93
N LEU A 8 -4.65 2.19 -6.62
CA LEU A 8 -5.68 1.78 -5.66
C LEU A 8 -6.27 0.41 -6.00
N ARG A 9 -6.68 0.18 -7.25
CA ARG A 9 -7.21 -1.13 -7.68
C ARG A 9 -6.20 -2.26 -7.50
N PHE A 10 -4.92 -2.02 -7.78
CA PHE A 10 -3.88 -3.02 -7.58
C PHE A 10 -3.67 -3.34 -6.10
N HIS A 11 -3.61 -2.32 -5.24
CA HIS A 11 -3.48 -2.52 -3.79
C HIS A 11 -4.68 -3.27 -3.20
N PHE A 12 -5.91 -2.94 -3.62
CA PHE A 12 -7.11 -3.66 -3.22
C PHE A 12 -7.13 -5.11 -3.71
N LEU A 13 -6.74 -5.36 -4.97
CA LEU A 13 -6.67 -6.72 -5.51
C LEU A 13 -5.61 -7.56 -4.79
N ALA A 14 -4.44 -6.98 -4.52
CA ALA A 14 -3.36 -7.63 -3.77
C ALA A 14 -3.78 -7.92 -2.32
N ALA A 15 -4.46 -6.98 -1.66
CA ALA A 15 -5.02 -7.18 -0.34
C ALA A 15 -6.04 -8.33 -0.33
N ALA A 16 -6.98 -8.36 -1.28
CA ALA A 16 -7.97 -9.43 -1.39
C ALA A 16 -7.31 -10.80 -1.60
N ALA A 17 -6.31 -10.88 -2.49
CA ALA A 17 -5.55 -12.11 -2.72
C ALA A 17 -4.83 -12.58 -1.44
N ALA A 18 -4.23 -11.65 -0.69
CA ALA A 18 -3.54 -11.97 0.55
C ALA A 18 -4.50 -12.46 1.65
N LEU A 19 -5.69 -11.88 1.76
CA LEU A 19 -6.74 -12.34 2.70
C LEU A 19 -7.20 -13.77 2.38
N ILE A 20 -7.41 -14.07 1.09
CA ILE A 20 -7.80 -15.41 0.62
C ILE A 20 -6.69 -16.43 0.94
N LEU A 21 -5.43 -16.11 0.62
CA LEU A 21 -4.29 -16.96 0.95
C LEU A 21 -4.13 -17.16 2.46
N GLY A 22 -4.37 -16.12 3.26
CA GLY A 22 -4.33 -16.19 4.71
C GLY A 22 -5.38 -17.14 5.29
N TRP A 23 -6.56 -17.18 4.68
CA TRP A 23 -7.60 -18.14 5.04
C TRP A 23 -7.19 -19.58 4.69
N PHE A 24 -6.66 -19.83 3.48
CA PHE A 24 -6.23 -21.16 3.06
C PHE A 24 -5.08 -21.72 3.90
N LEU A 25 -4.12 -20.87 4.29
CA LEU A 25 -2.94 -21.27 5.05
C LEU A 25 -3.15 -21.24 6.58
N LYS A 26 -4.40 -21.11 7.03
CA LYS A 26 -4.80 -21.12 8.45
C LYS A 26 -3.90 -20.22 9.30
N LEU A 27 -3.85 -18.93 8.97
CA LEU A 27 -3.07 -17.95 9.73
C LEU A 27 -3.49 -17.91 11.20
N THR A 28 -2.48 -17.80 12.07
CA THR A 28 -2.63 -17.55 13.51
C THR A 28 -3.10 -16.12 13.74
N ALA A 29 -3.63 -15.83 14.92
CA ALA A 29 -4.12 -14.48 15.26
C ALA A 29 -3.04 -13.40 15.10
N GLY A 30 -1.77 -13.71 15.42
CA GLY A 30 -0.65 -12.79 15.24
C GLY A 30 -0.35 -12.49 13.76
N GLU A 31 -0.38 -13.51 12.91
CA GLU A 31 -0.18 -13.34 11.46
C GLU A 31 -1.32 -12.53 10.83
N TRP A 32 -2.56 -12.75 11.26
CA TRP A 32 -3.72 -11.93 10.86
C TRP A 32 -3.56 -10.46 11.25
N LEU A 33 -3.08 -10.18 12.48
CA LEU A 33 -2.84 -8.81 12.92
C LEU A 33 -1.81 -8.11 12.03
N TRP A 34 -0.68 -8.77 11.73
CA TRP A 34 0.34 -8.21 10.84
C TRP A 34 -0.15 -8.02 9.40
N LEU A 35 -0.95 -8.96 8.89
CA LEU A 35 -1.55 -8.86 7.56
C LEU A 35 -2.57 -7.71 7.48
N CYS A 36 -3.45 -7.58 8.45
CA CYS A 36 -4.41 -6.48 8.52
C CYS A 36 -3.72 -5.13 8.70
N LEU A 37 -2.66 -5.08 9.52
CA LEU A 37 -1.85 -3.88 9.72
C LEU A 37 -1.17 -3.45 8.42
N SER A 38 -0.55 -4.39 7.69
CA SER A 38 0.15 -4.06 6.45
C SER A 38 -0.81 -3.56 5.37
N ILE A 39 -1.98 -4.19 5.21
CA ILE A 39 -3.03 -3.74 4.28
C ILE A 39 -3.52 -2.34 4.66
N SER A 40 -3.84 -2.13 5.93
CA SER A 40 -4.33 -0.83 6.42
C SER A 40 -3.28 0.26 6.24
N PHE A 41 -2.00 -0.05 6.47
CA PHE A 41 -0.90 0.88 6.32
C PHE A 41 -0.70 1.35 4.88
N VAL A 42 -0.84 0.46 3.90
CA VAL A 42 -0.79 0.82 2.47
C VAL A 42 -1.95 1.76 2.11
N ILE A 43 -3.17 1.41 2.52
CA ILE A 43 -4.36 2.23 2.24
C ILE A 43 -4.23 3.62 2.87
N ILE A 44 -3.75 3.70 4.12
CA ILE A 44 -3.52 4.99 4.79
C ILE A 44 -2.50 5.82 4.03
N ASN A 45 -1.39 5.24 3.57
CA ASN A 45 -0.40 5.98 2.77
C ASN A 45 -0.96 6.46 1.42
N GLU A 46 -1.80 5.66 0.76
CA GLU A 46 -2.45 6.06 -0.49
C GLU A 46 -3.41 7.25 -0.28
N ILE A 47 -4.16 7.26 0.82
CA ILE A 47 -5.00 8.39 1.21
C ILE A 47 -4.14 9.63 1.49
N TRP A 48 -3.03 9.47 2.23
CA TRP A 48 -2.10 10.58 2.48
C TRP A 48 -1.45 11.11 1.20
N ASN A 49 -1.15 10.24 0.23
CA ASN A 49 -0.67 10.67 -1.09
C ASN A 49 -1.71 11.54 -1.79
N THR A 50 -2.97 11.11 -1.81
CA THR A 50 -4.08 11.87 -2.39
C THR A 50 -4.28 13.22 -1.68
N VAL A 51 -4.18 13.25 -0.35
CA VAL A 51 -4.25 14.49 0.45
C VAL A 51 -3.10 15.43 0.09
N ALA A 52 -1.87 14.92 -0.01
CA ALA A 52 -0.71 15.71 -0.39
C ALA A 52 -0.85 16.27 -1.82
N GLU A 53 -1.33 15.46 -2.78
CA GLU A 53 -1.59 15.91 -4.15
C GLU A 53 -2.61 17.07 -4.17
N ASN A 54 -3.73 16.92 -3.46
CA ASN A 54 -4.78 17.94 -3.39
C ASN A 54 -4.32 19.24 -2.71
N ILE A 55 -3.54 19.15 -1.63
CA ILE A 55 -2.98 20.33 -0.95
C ILE A 55 -2.00 21.05 -1.88
N VAL A 56 -1.14 20.30 -2.55
CA VAL A 56 -0.16 20.88 -3.48
C VAL A 56 -0.88 21.58 -4.65
N ASP A 57 -1.89 20.94 -5.25
CA ASP A 57 -2.65 21.52 -6.37
C ASP A 57 -3.42 22.78 -5.95
N LEU A 58 -3.97 22.79 -4.73
CA LEU A 58 -4.63 23.96 -4.15
C LEU A 58 -3.65 25.13 -3.93
N VAL A 59 -2.45 24.86 -3.42
CA VAL A 59 -1.44 25.89 -3.12
C VAL A 59 -0.81 26.43 -4.41
N THR A 60 -0.67 25.62 -5.45
CA THR A 60 -0.08 26.06 -6.73
C THR A 60 -1.08 26.62 -7.72
N ASP A 61 -2.39 26.66 -7.41
CA ASP A 61 -3.44 27.08 -8.35
C ASP A 61 -3.34 26.36 -9.71
N TYR A 62 -3.06 25.06 -9.66
CA TYR A 62 -2.79 24.21 -10.83
C TYR A 62 -1.63 24.66 -11.76
N GLN A 63 -0.80 25.62 -11.32
CA GLN A 63 0.41 26.04 -12.03
C GLN A 63 1.58 25.09 -11.73
N TYR A 64 2.40 24.82 -12.74
CA TYR A 64 3.56 23.95 -12.56
C TYR A 64 4.64 24.63 -11.68
N ASN A 65 4.98 23.99 -10.55
CA ASN A 65 6.07 24.42 -9.68
C ASN A 65 7.00 23.23 -9.37
N LEU A 66 8.31 23.46 -9.42
CA LEU A 66 9.31 22.43 -9.11
C LEU A 66 9.19 21.90 -7.68
N LEU A 67 8.79 22.75 -6.72
CA LEU A 67 8.54 22.35 -5.33
C LEU A 67 7.31 21.44 -5.21
N ALA A 68 6.25 21.74 -5.96
CA ALA A 68 5.04 20.91 -6.02
C ALA A 68 5.36 19.51 -6.55
N LYS A 69 6.17 19.43 -7.61
CA LYS A 69 6.63 18.14 -8.13
C LYS A 69 7.39 17.34 -7.06
N LYS A 70 8.35 17.95 -6.37
CA LYS A 70 9.10 17.28 -5.29
C LYS A 70 8.19 16.79 -4.16
N ALA A 71 7.20 17.59 -3.75
CA ALA A 71 6.25 17.20 -2.71
C ALA A 71 5.43 15.97 -3.14
N LYS A 72 4.90 15.96 -4.37
CA LYS A 72 4.17 14.82 -4.93
C LYS A 72 5.04 13.57 -5.08
N ASP A 73 6.28 13.73 -5.56
CA ASP A 73 7.23 12.62 -5.70
C ASP A 73 7.56 11.97 -4.34
N MET A 74 7.70 12.77 -3.28
CA MET A 74 7.91 12.25 -1.92
C MET A 74 6.70 11.51 -1.38
N ALA A 75 5.49 12.01 -1.63
CA ALA A 75 4.25 11.36 -1.21
C ALA A 75 4.07 10.00 -1.92
N ALA A 76 4.33 9.94 -3.23
CA ALA A 76 4.34 8.69 -3.98
C ALA A 76 5.43 7.72 -3.48
N GLY A 77 6.58 8.24 -3.04
CA GLY A 77 7.64 7.47 -2.40
C GLY A 77 7.20 6.80 -1.09
N ALA A 78 6.37 7.47 -0.29
CA ALA A 78 5.82 6.91 0.95
C ALA A 78 4.88 5.72 0.67
N VAL A 79 4.03 5.83 -0.36
CA VAL A 79 3.19 4.71 -0.83
C VAL A 79 4.05 3.52 -1.23
N LEU A 80 5.10 3.75 -2.03
CA LEU A 80 6.00 2.68 -2.46
C LEU A 80 6.68 1.97 -1.28
N LEU A 81 7.12 2.74 -0.27
CA LEU A 81 7.70 2.17 0.94
C LEU A 81 6.69 1.33 1.73
N SER A 82 5.44 1.80 1.83
CA SER A 82 4.36 1.05 2.49
C SER A 82 4.04 -0.27 1.75
N ALA A 83 4.06 -0.25 0.42
CA ALA A 83 3.86 -1.44 -0.40
C ALA A 83 5.00 -2.46 -0.24
N LEU A 84 6.25 -1.98 -0.15
CA LEU A 84 7.40 -2.83 0.15
C LEU A 84 7.29 -3.46 1.55
N PHE A 85 6.84 -2.70 2.55
CA PHE A 85 6.58 -3.24 3.87
C PHE A 85 5.52 -4.35 3.84
N ALA A 86 4.42 -4.14 3.12
CA ALA A 86 3.39 -5.16 2.94
C ALA A 86 3.91 -6.42 2.24
N LEU A 87 4.79 -6.26 1.24
CA LEU A 87 5.46 -7.38 0.58
C LEU A 87 6.35 -8.18 1.56
N ILE A 88 7.13 -7.51 2.39
CA ILE A 88 7.99 -8.16 3.39
C ILE A 88 7.15 -8.94 4.40
N VAL A 89 6.07 -8.34 4.92
CA VAL A 89 5.13 -9.00 5.85
C VAL A 89 4.51 -10.23 5.18
N ALA A 90 4.07 -10.11 3.93
CA ALA A 90 3.50 -11.22 3.17
C ALA A 90 4.53 -12.36 3.00
N LEU A 91 5.79 -12.05 2.68
CA LEU A 91 6.84 -13.07 2.56
C LEU A 91 7.12 -13.77 3.90
N ILE A 92 7.24 -13.01 5.00
CA ILE A 92 7.50 -13.57 6.34
C ILE A 92 6.37 -14.51 6.77
N ILE A 93 5.11 -14.18 6.44
CA ILE A 93 3.95 -14.99 6.80
C ILE A 93 3.78 -16.18 5.86
N PHE A 94 3.82 -15.96 4.54
CA PHE A 94 3.44 -16.97 3.56
C PHE A 94 4.56 -17.94 3.20
N VAL A 95 5.83 -17.51 3.12
CA VAL A 95 6.96 -18.39 2.76
C VAL A 95 7.10 -19.60 3.69
N PRO A 96 7.17 -19.46 5.04
CA PRO A 96 7.31 -20.62 5.90
C PRO A 96 6.09 -21.55 5.86
N LYS A 97 4.88 -21.00 5.63
CA LYS A 97 3.67 -21.83 5.50
C LYS A 97 3.61 -22.60 4.19
N LEU A 98 4.06 -22.01 3.10
CA LEU A 98 4.16 -22.68 1.81
C LEU A 98 5.25 -23.76 1.85
N CYS A 99 6.41 -23.49 2.46
CA CYS A 99 7.45 -24.50 2.62
C CYS A 99 7.05 -25.66 3.55
N ASN A 100 6.18 -25.44 4.55
CA ASN A 100 5.66 -26.51 5.40
C ASN A 100 4.51 -27.30 4.74
N LEU A 101 3.95 -26.82 3.62
CA LEU A 101 2.86 -27.47 2.89
C LEU A 101 3.37 -28.51 1.88
N PHE A 102 4.64 -28.41 1.47
CA PHE A 102 5.35 -29.34 0.58
C PHE A 102 6.33 -30.19 1.39
#